data_AF-A0A8T4F0K6-F1
#
_entry.id   AF-A0A8T4F0K6-F1
#
_cell.length_a   1.000
_cell.length_b   1.000
_cell.length_c   1.000
_cell.angle_alpha   90.00
_cell.angle_beta   90.00
_cell.angle_gamma   90.00
#
_symmetry.space_group_name_H-M   'P 1'
#
loop_
_entity.id
_entity.type
_entity.pdbx_description
1 polymer ?
#
loop_
_entity_poly.entity_id
_entity_poly.type
_entity_poly.pdbx_seq_one_letter_code
_entity_poly.pdbx_strand_id
1 'polypeptide(L)'
;MTLIDKTDAKATLKKKLHTAGINKKPEEFQKQTTRGAMMVGLCMAALGFMFGQRQGGQGPIMAILLGLTFFAVAKFVMSKSVDSKISKRAKSIDKDVLFAGRFLLIKLNSGKPLINSLTDASQSYGVANTYFKDIVRNIDLGTPLEDALEKAMDNCPSKKMGRVLFQINNALRIGIDVTQNLEAVLEEIANEQLVEIQRYGKKLNSLTLFYMLVAVVAPSLGLTMFMVVAGLVSLDIGPGTFGVFLLFLIILELVFLSLFKSIRPNVNI
;
A
#
# COMPACT_ATOMS: atom_id res chain seq x y z
N MET A 1 -14.53 32.74 -0.09
CA MET A 1 -13.36 31.83 -0.11
C MET A 1 -13.83 30.39 -0.39
N THR A 2 -14.57 30.17 -1.49
CA THR A 2 -15.56 29.07 -1.55
C THR A 2 -15.80 28.45 -2.93
N LEU A 3 -15.21 28.98 -4.00
CA LEU A 3 -15.37 28.44 -5.36
C LEU A 3 -14.05 27.91 -5.94
N ILE A 4 -12.96 28.67 -5.85
CA ILE A 4 -11.63 28.26 -6.38
C ILE A 4 -11.15 26.95 -5.72
N ASP A 5 -11.21 26.86 -4.39
CA ASP A 5 -10.82 25.69 -3.59
C ASP A 5 -11.61 24.39 -3.92
N LYS A 6 -12.91 24.53 -4.27
CA LYS A 6 -13.73 23.36 -4.65
C LYS A 6 -13.39 22.85 -6.04
N THR A 7 -12.99 23.73 -6.97
CA THR A 7 -12.52 23.35 -8.31
C THR A 7 -11.20 22.58 -8.23
N ASP A 8 -10.27 23.05 -7.39
CA ASP A 8 -8.96 22.42 -7.20
C ASP A 8 -9.08 21.05 -6.49
N ALA A 9 -9.96 20.94 -5.50
CA ALA A 9 -10.26 19.68 -4.84
C ALA A 9 -10.90 18.64 -5.79
N LYS A 10 -11.81 19.08 -6.68
CA LYS A 10 -12.42 18.20 -7.70
C LYS A 10 -11.41 17.78 -8.77
N ALA A 11 -10.53 18.69 -9.21
CA ALA A 11 -9.47 18.39 -10.16
C ALA A 11 -8.46 17.37 -9.60
N THR A 12 -8.06 17.56 -8.33
CA THR A 12 -7.15 16.64 -7.63
C THR A 12 -7.77 15.25 -7.46
N LEU A 13 -9.06 15.18 -7.10
CA LEU A 13 -9.75 13.90 -6.97
C LEU A 13 -9.94 13.20 -8.34
N LYS A 14 -10.20 13.95 -9.41
CA LYS A 14 -10.25 13.42 -10.78
C LYS A 14 -8.91 12.82 -11.19
N LYS A 15 -7.80 13.53 -10.93
CA LYS A 15 -6.44 13.02 -11.18
C LYS A 15 -6.19 11.74 -10.38
N LYS A 16 -6.50 11.72 -9.07
CA LYS A 16 -6.36 10.52 -8.22
C LYS A 16 -7.18 9.33 -8.71
N LEU A 17 -8.43 9.54 -9.12
CA LEU A 17 -9.29 8.46 -9.64
C LEU A 17 -8.75 7.88 -10.95
N HIS A 18 -8.26 8.74 -11.85
CA HIS A 18 -7.63 8.31 -13.09
C HIS A 18 -6.34 7.51 -12.83
N THR A 19 -5.45 8.03 -11.98
CA THR A 19 -4.23 7.35 -11.53
C THR A 19 -4.54 6.02 -10.82
N ALA A 20 -5.65 5.93 -10.08
CA ALA A 20 -6.13 4.72 -9.44
C ALA A 20 -6.73 3.69 -10.41
N GLY A 21 -6.93 4.04 -11.69
CA GLY A 21 -7.62 3.20 -12.69
C GLY A 21 -9.12 3.04 -12.40
N ILE A 22 -9.71 3.96 -11.66
CA ILE A 22 -11.14 3.94 -11.33
C ILE A 22 -11.87 4.80 -12.36
N ASN A 23 -12.53 4.17 -13.32
CA ASN A 23 -13.41 4.83 -14.30
C ASN A 23 -14.75 5.25 -13.67
N LYS A 24 -14.71 6.08 -12.63
CA LYS A 24 -15.90 6.70 -12.04
C LYS A 24 -15.75 8.21 -12.02
N LYS A 25 -16.87 8.91 -12.24
CA LYS A 25 -16.89 10.38 -12.10
C LYS A 25 -16.63 10.74 -10.62
N PRO A 26 -15.87 11.81 -10.32
CA PRO A 26 -15.56 12.21 -8.94
C PRO A 26 -16.80 12.37 -8.05
N GLU A 27 -17.89 12.85 -8.63
CA GLU A 27 -19.17 13.08 -7.94
C GLU A 27 -19.89 11.77 -7.60
N GLU A 28 -19.79 10.78 -8.48
CA GLU A 28 -20.35 9.45 -8.26
C GLU A 28 -19.57 8.69 -7.19
N PHE A 29 -18.24 8.82 -7.17
CA PHE A 29 -17.38 8.24 -6.14
C PHE A 29 -17.66 8.85 -4.76
N GLN A 30 -17.79 10.18 -4.68
CA GLN A 30 -18.17 10.84 -3.43
C GLN A 30 -19.55 10.40 -2.95
N LYS A 31 -20.55 10.34 -3.84
CA LYS A 31 -21.91 9.88 -3.50
C LYS A 31 -21.95 8.42 -3.04
N GLN A 32 -21.17 7.54 -3.67
CA GLN A 32 -21.06 6.14 -3.25
C GLN A 32 -20.39 6.02 -1.87
N THR A 33 -19.33 6.81 -1.65
CA THR A 33 -18.59 6.81 -0.38
C THR A 33 -19.44 7.34 0.76
N THR A 34 -20.17 8.45 0.55
CA THR A 34 -21.06 9.01 1.57
C THR A 34 -22.26 8.10 1.84
N ARG A 35 -22.86 7.49 0.81
CA ARG A 35 -23.95 6.53 0.97
C ARG A 35 -23.50 5.28 1.73
N GLY A 36 -22.32 4.73 1.41
CA GLY A 36 -21.73 3.60 2.11
C GLY A 36 -21.44 3.91 3.58
N ALA A 37 -20.81 5.07 3.85
CA ALA A 37 -20.54 5.51 5.21
C ALA A 37 -21.82 5.74 6.02
N MET A 38 -22.86 6.30 5.40
CA MET A 38 -24.17 6.49 6.03
C MET A 38 -24.83 5.17 6.39
N MET A 39 -24.73 4.15 5.53
CA MET A 39 -25.25 2.81 5.80
C MET A 39 -24.54 2.17 7.00
N VAL A 40 -23.21 2.26 7.08
CA VAL A 40 -22.43 1.76 8.23
C VAL A 40 -22.80 2.51 9.51
N GLY A 41 -22.90 3.84 9.44
CA GLY A 41 -23.32 4.67 10.58
C GLY A 41 -24.72 4.31 11.10
N LEU A 42 -25.68 4.08 10.20
CA LEU A 42 -27.04 3.67 10.56
C LEU A 42 -27.08 2.27 11.17
N CYS A 43 -26.35 1.29 10.61
CA CYS A 43 -26.25 -0.04 11.19
C CYS A 43 -25.67 0.00 12.61
N MET A 44 -24.61 0.78 12.83
CA MET A 44 -23.98 0.92 14.15
C MET A 44 -24.85 1.71 15.13
N ALA A 45 -25.63 2.68 14.65
CA ALA A 45 -26.63 3.37 15.46
C ALA A 45 -27.75 2.42 15.91
N ALA A 46 -28.25 1.57 15.01
CA ALA A 46 -29.28 0.57 15.32
C ALA A 46 -28.78 -0.45 16.37
N LEU A 47 -27.54 -0.92 16.23
CA LEU A 47 -26.90 -1.78 17.23
C LEU A 47 -26.74 -1.05 18.57
N GLY A 48 -26.24 0.20 18.56
CA GLY A 48 -26.11 1.02 19.76
C GLY A 48 -27.44 1.23 20.48
N PHE A 49 -28.54 1.39 19.73
CA PHE A 49 -29.89 1.51 20.27
C PHE A 49 -30.35 0.22 20.94
N MET A 50 -30.20 -0.94 20.27
CA MET A 50 -30.56 -2.25 20.82
C MET A 50 -29.80 -2.58 22.10
N PHE A 51 -28.49 -2.30 22.14
CA PHE A 51 -27.67 -2.53 23.34
C PHE A 51 -28.02 -1.55 24.47
N GLY A 52 -28.21 -0.26 24.15
CA GLY A 52 -28.51 0.76 25.16
C GLY A 52 -29.91 0.64 25.77
N GLN A 53 -30.88 0.04 25.08
CA GLN A 53 -32.17 -0.31 25.69
C GLN A 53 -32.04 -1.40 26.75
N ARG A 54 -31.13 -2.35 26.56
CA ARG A 54 -30.88 -3.46 27.51
C ARG A 54 -30.20 -3.00 28.81
N GLN A 55 -29.53 -1.84 28.80
CA GLN A 55 -28.66 -1.38 29.88
C GLN A 55 -29.17 -0.14 30.63
N GLY A 56 -30.48 0.13 30.62
CA GLY A 56 -31.10 1.15 31.48
C GLY A 56 -31.58 2.42 30.78
N GLY A 57 -32.13 2.33 29.55
CA GLY A 57 -32.89 3.42 28.94
C GLY A 57 -32.07 4.53 28.27
N GLN A 58 -30.74 4.49 28.32
CA GLN A 58 -29.84 5.41 27.61
C GLN A 58 -29.67 5.11 26.10
N GLY A 59 -30.52 4.22 25.55
CA GLY A 59 -30.51 3.80 24.15
C GLY A 59 -30.38 4.91 23.10
N PRO A 60 -31.15 6.02 23.18
CA PRO A 60 -31.09 7.07 22.17
C PRO A 60 -29.75 7.80 22.13
N ILE A 61 -29.14 8.07 23.29
CA ILE A 61 -27.87 8.78 23.40
C ILE A 61 -26.74 7.90 22.87
N MET A 62 -26.72 6.63 23.27
CA MET A 62 -25.73 5.64 22.83
C MET A 62 -25.78 5.43 21.31
N ALA A 63 -26.98 5.39 20.72
CA ALA A 63 -27.19 5.22 19.29
C ALA A 63 -26.63 6.38 18.46
N ILE A 64 -26.89 7.63 18.90
CA ILE A 64 -26.39 8.83 18.22
C ILE A 64 -24.85 8.86 18.29
N LEU A 65 -24.28 8.58 19.46
CA LEU A 65 -22.84 8.66 19.68
C LEU A 65 -22.08 7.58 18.90
N LEU A 66 -22.55 6.33 18.90
CA LEU A 66 -21.99 5.25 18.08
C LEU A 66 -22.22 5.48 16.58
N GLY A 67 -23.41 5.91 16.17
CA GLY A 67 -23.72 6.15 14.76
C GLY A 67 -22.84 7.23 14.14
N LEU A 68 -22.65 8.34 14.86
CA LEU A 68 -21.90 9.50 14.37
C LEU A 68 -20.39 9.24 14.37
N THR A 69 -19.86 8.54 15.38
CA THR A 69 -18.46 8.10 15.43
C THR A 69 -18.14 7.11 14.31
N PHE A 70 -18.95 6.07 14.12
CA PHE A 70 -18.73 5.09 13.05
C PHE A 70 -18.96 5.67 11.66
N PHE A 71 -19.88 6.62 11.49
CA PHE A 71 -20.01 7.37 10.23
C PHE A 71 -18.73 8.14 9.90
N ALA A 72 -18.16 8.87 10.88
CA ALA A 72 -16.94 9.65 10.69
C ALA A 72 -15.75 8.73 10.35
N VAL A 73 -15.58 7.62 11.09
CA VAL A 73 -14.53 6.62 10.85
C VAL A 73 -14.71 5.95 9.49
N ALA A 74 -15.92 5.50 9.14
CA ALA A 74 -16.20 4.85 7.86
C ALA A 74 -15.94 5.79 6.67
N LYS A 75 -16.38 7.05 6.77
CA LYS A 75 -16.10 8.07 5.74
C LYS A 75 -14.61 8.30 5.57
N PHE A 76 -13.85 8.36 6.65
CA PHE A 76 -12.40 8.52 6.62
C PHE A 76 -11.69 7.33 5.96
N VAL A 77 -12.03 6.10 6.38
CA VAL A 77 -11.46 4.87 5.82
C VAL A 77 -11.80 4.71 4.34
N MET A 78 -13.05 4.92 3.96
CA MET A 78 -13.49 4.80 2.56
C MET A 78 -12.89 5.90 1.68
N SER A 79 -12.71 7.13 2.18
CA SER A 79 -12.00 8.18 1.44
C SER A 79 -10.54 7.81 1.18
N LYS A 80 -9.86 7.18 2.14
CA LYS A 80 -8.48 6.69 1.98
C LYS A 80 -8.35 5.44 1.11
N SER A 81 -9.46 4.80 0.73
CA SER A 81 -9.44 3.60 -0.12
C SER A 81 -8.86 3.88 -1.51
N VAL A 82 -9.04 5.09 -2.04
CA VAL A 82 -8.45 5.52 -3.33
C VAL A 82 -6.93 5.59 -3.21
N ASP A 83 -6.43 6.30 -2.20
CA ASP A 83 -4.98 6.44 -1.97
C ASP A 83 -4.32 5.07 -1.71
N SER A 84 -5.02 4.17 -1.01
CA SER A 84 -4.56 2.79 -0.81
C SER A 84 -4.47 2.01 -2.13
N LYS A 85 -5.47 2.12 -3.02
CA LYS A 85 -5.44 1.49 -4.35
C LYS A 85 -4.32 2.05 -5.23
N ILE A 86 -4.12 3.37 -5.23
CA ILE A 86 -3.00 4.03 -5.92
C ILE A 86 -1.67 3.48 -5.40
N SER A 87 -1.49 3.43 -4.07
CA SER A 87 -0.27 2.91 -3.46
C SER A 87 -0.02 1.43 -3.79
N LYS A 88 -1.07 0.60 -3.79
CA LYS A 88 -0.95 -0.81 -4.21
C LYS A 88 -0.52 -0.93 -5.68
N ARG A 89 -1.12 -0.13 -6.57
CA ARG A 89 -0.75 -0.10 -7.99
C ARG A 89 0.67 0.42 -8.21
N ALA A 90 1.07 1.48 -7.49
CA ALA A 90 2.44 1.99 -7.51
C ALA A 90 3.44 0.89 -7.12
N LYS A 91 3.17 0.18 -6.02
CA LYS A 91 4.01 -0.92 -5.56
C LYS A 91 4.09 -2.08 -6.55
N SER A 92 3.02 -2.42 -7.26
CA SER A 92 3.09 -3.46 -8.29
C SER A 92 3.94 -3.03 -9.49
N ILE A 93 3.91 -1.75 -9.86
CA ILE A 93 4.75 -1.21 -10.93
C ILE A 93 6.21 -1.14 -10.48
N ASP A 94 6.46 -0.66 -9.25
CA ASP A 94 7.81 -0.54 -8.67
C ASP A 94 8.55 -1.88 -8.60
N LYS A 95 7.82 -3.01 -8.49
CA LYS A 95 8.42 -4.36 -8.53
C LYS A 95 8.98 -4.70 -9.90
N ASP A 96 8.29 -4.29 -10.95
CA ASP A 96 8.58 -4.72 -12.32
C ASP A 96 9.33 -3.65 -13.12
N VAL A 97 9.49 -2.44 -12.56
CA VAL A 97 10.12 -1.28 -13.23
C VAL A 97 11.54 -1.56 -13.69
N LEU A 98 12.38 -2.23 -12.88
CA LEU A 98 13.75 -2.57 -13.26
C LEU A 98 13.78 -3.58 -14.41
N PHE A 99 12.90 -4.58 -14.36
CA PHE A 99 12.79 -5.56 -15.44
C PHE A 99 12.39 -4.89 -16.75
N ALA A 100 11.33 -4.09 -16.72
CA ALA A 100 10.80 -3.40 -17.88
C ALA A 100 11.80 -2.36 -18.44
N GLY A 101 12.47 -1.61 -17.57
CA GLY A 101 13.50 -0.66 -17.95
C GLY A 101 14.75 -1.31 -18.51
N ARG A 102 15.26 -2.39 -17.90
CA ARG A 102 16.41 -3.15 -18.43
C ARG A 102 16.09 -3.80 -19.77
N PHE A 103 14.89 -4.33 -19.94
CA PHE A 103 14.44 -4.86 -21.21
C PHE A 103 14.49 -3.78 -22.31
N LEU A 104 13.96 -2.58 -22.02
CA LEU A 104 14.02 -1.46 -22.95
C LEU A 104 15.48 -1.04 -23.24
N LEU A 105 16.32 -0.93 -22.22
CA LEU A 105 17.73 -0.58 -22.35
C LEU A 105 18.51 -1.57 -23.23
N ILE A 106 18.28 -2.88 -23.06
CA ILE A 106 18.90 -3.93 -23.89
C ILE A 106 18.50 -3.76 -25.37
N LYS A 107 17.23 -3.42 -25.63
CA LYS A 107 16.75 -3.18 -27.00
C LYS A 107 17.40 -1.95 -27.61
N LEU A 108 17.51 -0.86 -26.88
CA LEU A 108 18.20 0.35 -27.33
C LEU A 108 19.69 0.08 -27.61
N ASN A 109 20.38 -0.61 -26.71
CA ASN A 109 21.78 -1.03 -26.89
C ASN A 109 22.00 -1.94 -28.10
N SER A 110 20.98 -2.69 -28.52
CA SER A 110 21.02 -3.50 -29.76
C SER A 110 20.87 -2.67 -31.05
N GLY A 111 20.83 -1.34 -30.94
CA GLY A 111 20.67 -0.42 -32.06
C GLY A 111 19.23 -0.31 -32.57
N LYS A 112 18.23 -0.84 -31.85
CA LYS A 112 16.82 -0.68 -32.25
C LYS A 112 16.36 0.76 -31.99
N PRO A 113 15.64 1.38 -32.96
CA PRO A 113 15.00 2.68 -32.74
C PRO A 113 14.09 2.69 -31.50
N LEU A 114 13.99 3.83 -30.81
CA LEU A 114 13.23 3.97 -29.57
C LEU A 114 11.77 3.53 -29.70
N ILE A 115 11.08 3.95 -30.77
CA ILE A 115 9.68 3.58 -31.01
C ILE A 115 9.54 2.05 -31.08
N ASN A 116 10.38 1.37 -31.86
CA ASN A 116 10.37 -0.08 -31.98
C ASN A 116 10.69 -0.77 -30.65
N SER A 117 11.63 -0.21 -29.89
CA SER A 117 11.99 -0.71 -28.57
C SER A 117 10.85 -0.56 -27.56
N LEU A 118 10.08 0.54 -27.63
CA LEU A 118 8.85 0.74 -26.84
C LEU A 118 7.74 -0.23 -27.26
N THR A 119 7.60 -0.52 -28.55
CA THR A 119 6.66 -1.54 -29.07
C THR A 119 7.02 -2.92 -28.54
N ASP A 120 8.28 -3.33 -28.63
CA ASP A 120 8.75 -4.59 -28.03
C ASP A 120 8.49 -4.62 -26.51
N ALA A 121 8.78 -3.51 -25.81
CA ALA A 121 8.59 -3.42 -24.36
C ALA A 121 7.11 -3.47 -23.95
N SER A 122 6.20 -2.98 -24.80
CA SER A 122 4.76 -3.05 -24.58
C SER A 122 4.19 -4.47 -24.62
N GLN A 123 4.88 -5.38 -25.31
CA GLN A 123 4.52 -6.79 -25.45
C GLN A 123 5.25 -7.69 -24.43
N SER A 124 6.18 -7.13 -23.66
CA SER A 124 6.93 -7.85 -22.62
C SER A 124 6.04 -8.20 -21.41
N TYR A 125 6.59 -8.91 -20.42
CA TYR A 125 5.88 -9.31 -19.20
C TYR A 125 5.97 -8.25 -18.09
N GLY A 126 5.05 -8.32 -17.12
CA GLY A 126 5.05 -7.50 -15.91
C GLY A 126 4.11 -6.30 -15.96
N VAL A 127 3.72 -5.77 -14.80
CA VAL A 127 2.72 -4.71 -14.66
C VAL A 127 3.22 -3.36 -15.19
N ALA A 128 4.53 -3.13 -15.19
CA ALA A 128 5.12 -1.90 -15.72
C ALA A 128 4.92 -1.77 -17.25
N ASN A 129 4.73 -2.88 -17.99
CA ASN A 129 4.52 -2.87 -19.44
C ASN A 129 3.27 -2.07 -19.87
N THR A 130 2.29 -1.89 -18.98
CA THR A 130 1.01 -1.26 -19.32
C THR A 130 1.23 0.20 -19.73
N TYR A 131 2.25 0.84 -19.16
CA TYR A 131 2.62 2.21 -19.52
C TYR A 131 3.25 2.26 -20.91
N PHE A 132 4.12 1.32 -21.26
CA PHE A 132 4.63 1.22 -22.63
C PHE A 132 3.50 0.93 -23.63
N LYS A 133 2.55 0.08 -23.27
CA LYS A 133 1.36 -0.19 -24.08
C LYS A 133 0.48 1.04 -24.28
N ASP A 134 0.29 1.84 -23.24
CA ASP A 134 -0.46 3.09 -23.34
C ASP A 134 0.30 4.15 -24.17
N ILE A 135 1.63 4.20 -24.08
CA ILE A 135 2.48 5.07 -24.93
C ILE A 135 2.34 4.67 -26.39
N VAL A 136 2.58 3.40 -26.72
CA VAL A 136 2.47 2.88 -28.09
C VAL A 136 1.08 3.12 -28.67
N ARG A 137 0.02 2.84 -27.88
CA ARG A 137 -1.36 3.13 -28.31
C ARG A 137 -1.56 4.61 -28.66
N ASN A 138 -1.05 5.54 -27.86
CA ASN A 138 -1.21 6.97 -28.15
C ASN A 138 -0.46 7.38 -29.42
N ILE A 139 0.71 6.79 -29.67
CA ILE A 139 1.48 7.00 -30.91
C ILE A 139 0.70 6.46 -32.12
N ASP A 140 0.13 5.27 -32.02
CA ASP A 140 -0.72 4.67 -33.07
C ASP A 140 -1.96 5.54 -33.37
N LEU A 141 -2.46 6.26 -32.37
CA LEU A 141 -3.56 7.23 -32.50
C LEU A 141 -3.11 8.60 -33.06
N GLY A 142 -1.84 8.76 -33.42
CA GLY A 142 -1.28 9.98 -34.00
C GLY A 142 -0.78 11.01 -32.99
N THR A 143 -0.63 10.65 -31.71
CA THR A 143 -0.01 11.53 -30.71
C THR A 143 1.51 11.54 -30.90
N PRO A 144 2.20 12.70 -30.87
CA PRO A 144 3.66 12.75 -30.85
C PRO A 144 4.25 11.92 -29.69
N LEU A 145 5.44 11.34 -29.90
CA LEU A 145 6.07 10.45 -28.92
C LEU A 145 6.34 11.16 -27.59
N GLU A 146 6.79 12.41 -27.64
CA GLU A 146 7.07 13.26 -26.49
C GLU A 146 5.80 13.49 -25.64
N ASP A 147 4.68 13.79 -26.32
CA ASP A 147 3.39 14.03 -25.68
C ASP A 147 2.79 12.72 -25.12
N ALA A 148 3.02 11.60 -25.80
CA ALA A 148 2.60 10.28 -25.33
C ALA A 148 3.37 9.87 -24.07
N LEU A 149 4.69 10.12 -24.02
CA LEU A 149 5.52 9.93 -22.83
C LEU A 149 5.08 10.84 -21.69
N GLU A 150 4.81 12.12 -21.97
CA GLU A 150 4.33 13.08 -20.97
C GLU A 150 3.00 12.67 -20.35
N LYS A 151 2.02 12.28 -21.18
CA LYS A 151 0.75 11.72 -20.69
C LYS A 151 0.95 10.45 -19.86
N ALA A 152 1.88 9.58 -20.22
CA ALA A 152 2.17 8.38 -19.47
C ALA A 152 2.80 8.68 -18.10
N MET A 153 3.70 9.66 -18.04
CA MET A 153 4.28 10.16 -16.79
C MET A 153 3.23 10.72 -15.84
N ASP A 154 2.36 11.61 -16.34
CA ASP A 154 1.33 12.29 -15.55
C ASP A 154 0.33 11.33 -14.90
N ASN A 155 0.11 10.18 -15.55
CA ASN A 155 -0.82 9.15 -15.12
C ASN A 155 -0.14 8.01 -14.34
N CYS A 156 1.18 8.07 -14.17
CA CYS A 156 1.95 7.04 -13.47
C CYS A 156 1.89 7.24 -11.94
N PRO A 157 1.38 6.26 -11.16
CA PRO A 157 1.40 6.31 -9.70
C PRO A 157 2.78 5.97 -9.12
N SER A 158 3.64 5.31 -9.89
CA SER A 158 4.98 4.90 -9.46
C SER A 158 5.98 6.02 -9.71
N LYS A 159 6.68 6.44 -8.65
CA LYS A 159 7.75 7.43 -8.76
C LYS A 159 8.96 6.88 -9.54
N LYS A 160 9.28 5.59 -9.36
CA LYS A 160 10.42 4.92 -10.03
C LYS A 160 10.17 4.86 -11.55
N MET A 161 8.99 4.41 -11.97
CA MET A 161 8.60 4.39 -13.39
C MET A 161 8.45 5.80 -13.97
N GLY A 162 7.91 6.74 -13.19
CA GLY A 162 7.87 8.16 -13.58
C GLY A 162 9.26 8.72 -13.90
N ARG A 163 10.28 8.42 -13.07
CA ARG A 163 11.67 8.81 -13.36
C ARG A 163 12.22 8.17 -14.64
N VAL A 164 11.94 6.89 -14.87
CA VAL A 164 12.34 6.20 -16.12
C VAL A 164 11.76 6.90 -17.35
N LEU A 165 10.45 7.13 -17.36
CA LEU A 165 9.76 7.80 -18.47
C LEU A 165 10.25 9.25 -18.64
N PHE A 166 10.54 9.95 -17.54
CA PHE A 166 11.09 11.29 -17.55
C PHE A 166 12.46 11.35 -18.23
N GLN A 167 13.37 10.44 -17.90
CA GLN A 167 14.70 10.42 -18.52
C GLN A 167 14.62 10.13 -20.02
N ILE A 168 13.72 9.23 -20.44
CA ILE A 168 13.47 8.94 -21.86
C ILE A 168 12.96 10.19 -22.58
N ASN A 169 11.91 10.84 -22.03
CA ASN A 169 11.33 12.03 -22.65
C ASN A 169 12.32 13.21 -22.71
N ASN A 170 13.10 13.40 -21.65
CA ASN A 170 14.09 14.47 -21.57
C ASN A 170 15.23 14.27 -22.57
N ALA A 171 15.78 13.05 -22.67
CA ALA A 171 16.81 12.73 -23.65
C ALA A 171 16.30 12.93 -25.09
N LEU A 172 15.07 12.50 -25.38
CA LEU A 172 14.43 12.71 -26.67
C LEU A 172 14.28 14.19 -27.03
N ARG A 173 13.79 15.02 -26.10
CA ARG A 173 13.61 16.47 -26.32
C ARG A 173 14.93 17.21 -26.57
N ILE A 174 16.01 16.77 -25.95
CA ILE A 174 17.36 17.36 -26.10
C ILE A 174 18.08 16.77 -27.33
N GLY A 175 17.58 15.67 -27.90
CA GLY A 175 18.17 15.01 -29.06
C GLY A 175 19.45 14.23 -28.74
N ILE A 176 19.59 13.74 -27.50
CA ILE A 176 20.72 12.93 -27.04
C ILE A 176 20.35 11.45 -26.95
N ASP A 177 21.37 10.59 -26.85
CA ASP A 177 21.16 9.17 -26.63
C ASP A 177 20.43 8.91 -25.30
N VAL A 178 19.32 8.19 -25.37
CA VAL A 178 18.48 7.80 -24.23
C VAL A 178 19.18 6.77 -23.34
N THR A 179 20.06 5.96 -23.93
CA THR A 179 20.64 4.77 -23.32
C THR A 179 21.41 5.10 -22.04
N GLN A 180 22.30 6.09 -22.09
CA GLN A 180 23.13 6.48 -20.94
C GLN A 180 22.29 7.00 -19.77
N ASN A 181 21.31 7.87 -20.05
CA ASN A 181 20.44 8.43 -19.02
C ASN A 181 19.50 7.36 -18.44
N LEU A 182 19.03 6.46 -19.28
CA LEU A 182 18.20 5.32 -18.87
C LEU A 182 18.99 4.34 -17.99
N GLU A 183 20.24 4.04 -18.34
CA GLU A 183 21.11 3.19 -17.54
C GLU A 183 21.36 3.79 -16.16
N ALA A 184 21.73 5.07 -16.09
CA ALA A 184 21.98 5.78 -14.84
C ALA A 184 20.77 5.76 -13.90
N VAL A 185 19.56 6.03 -14.41
CA VAL A 185 18.34 5.99 -13.56
C VAL A 185 17.97 4.58 -13.14
N LEU A 186 18.23 3.56 -13.97
CA LEU A 186 17.98 2.17 -13.59
C LEU A 186 18.98 1.69 -12.53
N GLU A 187 20.23 2.13 -12.59
CA GLU A 187 21.23 1.86 -11.55
C GLU A 187 20.86 2.55 -10.23
N GLU A 188 20.42 3.81 -10.28
CA GLU A 188 19.89 4.52 -9.10
C GLU A 188 18.72 3.75 -8.46
N ILE A 189 17.75 3.33 -9.27
CA ILE A 189 16.59 2.55 -8.80
C ILE A 189 17.03 1.19 -8.23
N ALA A 190 18.00 0.52 -8.85
CA ALA A 190 18.53 -0.75 -8.35
C ALA A 190 19.21 -0.57 -6.99
N ASN A 191 20.02 0.47 -6.84
CA ASN A 191 20.66 0.81 -5.57
C ASN A 191 19.64 1.17 -4.48
N GLU A 192 18.58 1.91 -4.81
CA GLU A 192 17.46 2.15 -3.88
C GLU A 192 16.80 0.84 -3.41
N GLN A 193 16.51 -0.08 -4.34
CA GLN A 193 15.93 -1.37 -3.99
C GLN A 193 16.87 -2.21 -3.10
N LEU A 194 18.19 -2.20 -3.37
CA LEU A 194 19.18 -2.86 -2.53
C LEU A 194 19.20 -2.26 -1.11
N VAL A 195 19.17 -0.93 -1.00
CA VAL A 195 19.09 -0.25 0.31
C VAL A 195 17.79 -0.58 1.04
N GLU A 196 16.65 -0.66 0.34
CA GLU A 196 15.38 -1.10 0.92
C GLU A 196 15.46 -2.54 1.46
N ILE A 197 16.07 -3.46 0.72
CA ILE A 197 16.30 -4.85 1.15
C ILE A 197 17.21 -4.90 2.38
N GLN A 198 18.33 -4.18 2.36
CA GLN A 198 19.26 -4.13 3.50
C GLN A 198 18.61 -3.55 4.76
N ARG A 199 17.82 -2.47 4.61
CA ARG A 199 17.04 -1.90 5.72
C ARG A 199 16.01 -2.88 6.26
N TYR A 200 15.34 -3.61 5.38
CA TYR A 200 14.44 -4.68 5.80
C TYR A 200 15.17 -5.77 6.59
N GLY A 201 16.30 -6.28 6.08
CA GLY A 201 17.10 -7.28 6.77
C GLY A 201 17.55 -6.83 8.16
N LYS A 202 18.02 -5.58 8.29
CA LYS A 202 18.39 -4.98 9.58
C LYS A 202 17.20 -4.91 10.55
N LYS A 203 16.04 -4.46 10.08
CA LYS A 203 14.80 -4.41 10.89
C LYS A 203 14.36 -5.80 11.33
N LEU A 204 14.37 -6.76 10.42
CA LEU A 204 13.99 -8.15 10.70
C LEU A 204 14.90 -8.76 11.77
N ASN A 205 16.21 -8.53 11.69
CA ASN A 205 17.16 -9.04 12.69
C ASN A 205 16.87 -8.50 14.09
N SER A 206 16.71 -7.17 14.22
CA SER A 206 16.39 -6.53 15.50
C SER A 206 15.05 -7.02 16.08
N LEU A 207 14.04 -7.20 15.23
CA LEU A 207 12.73 -7.72 15.64
C LEU A 207 12.78 -9.20 16.04
N THR A 208 13.64 -10.00 15.39
CA THR A 208 13.87 -11.41 15.74
C THR A 208 14.46 -11.54 17.14
N LEU A 209 15.42 -10.68 17.49
CA LEU A 209 15.96 -10.64 18.85
C LEU A 209 14.89 -10.30 19.88
N PHE A 210 14.06 -9.28 19.62
CA PHE A 210 12.98 -8.90 20.52
C PHE A 210 11.93 -10.00 20.67
N TYR A 211 11.60 -10.71 19.58
CA TYR A 211 10.72 -11.86 19.62
C TYR A 211 11.29 -12.98 20.49
N MET A 212 12.56 -13.36 20.31
CA MET A 212 13.19 -14.37 21.15
C MET A 212 13.13 -13.97 22.63
N LEU A 213 13.41 -12.70 22.95
CA LEU A 213 13.38 -12.23 24.34
C LEU A 213 11.97 -12.20 24.94
N VAL A 214 10.99 -11.62 24.26
CA VAL A 214 9.66 -11.32 24.84
C VAL A 214 8.64 -12.42 24.61
N ALA A 215 8.69 -13.10 23.46
CA ALA A 215 7.71 -14.13 23.13
C ALA A 215 8.16 -15.52 23.59
N VAL A 216 9.48 -15.78 23.68
CA VAL A 216 10.01 -17.11 24.03
C VAL A 216 10.66 -17.10 25.43
N VAL A 217 11.67 -16.27 25.65
CA VAL A 217 12.45 -16.28 26.91
C VAL A 217 11.63 -15.75 28.09
N ALA A 218 11.00 -14.58 27.98
CA ALA A 218 10.27 -13.97 29.09
C ALA A 218 9.09 -14.83 29.59
N PRO A 219 8.26 -15.46 28.74
CA PRO A 219 7.20 -16.35 29.21
C PRO A 219 7.75 -17.62 29.84
N SER A 220 8.84 -18.19 29.31
CA SER A 220 9.47 -19.39 29.89
C SER A 220 10.07 -19.12 31.28
N LEU A 221 10.83 -18.03 31.43
CA LEU A 221 11.40 -17.62 32.73
C LEU A 221 10.30 -17.16 33.69
N GLY A 222 9.30 -16.42 33.20
CA GLY A 222 8.17 -15.96 33.99
C GLY A 222 7.36 -17.12 34.55
N LEU A 223 7.08 -18.14 33.75
CA LEU A 223 6.40 -19.36 34.20
C LEU A 223 7.22 -20.12 35.23
N THR A 224 8.52 -20.27 34.99
CA THR A 224 9.43 -20.97 35.92
C THR A 224 9.49 -20.24 37.26
N MET A 225 9.67 -18.92 37.24
CA MET A 225 9.72 -18.10 38.45
C MET A 225 8.37 -18.12 39.19
N PHE A 226 7.27 -18.05 38.45
CA PHE A 226 5.91 -18.17 39.00
C PHE A 226 5.71 -19.49 39.74
N MET A 227 6.13 -20.62 39.15
CA MET A 227 6.05 -21.94 39.79
C MET A 227 6.85 -21.98 41.10
N VAL A 228 8.08 -21.46 41.10
CA VAL A 228 8.94 -21.45 42.29
C VAL A 228 8.30 -20.62 43.41
N VAL A 229 7.87 -19.39 43.11
CA VAL A 229 7.23 -18.50 44.10
C VAL A 229 5.93 -19.09 44.61
N ALA A 230 5.10 -19.65 43.73
CA ALA A 230 3.85 -20.29 44.12
C ALA A 230 4.08 -21.48 45.04
N GLY A 231 5.15 -22.26 44.81
CA GLY A 231 5.59 -23.32 45.71
C GLY A 231 6.02 -22.83 47.09
N LEU A 232 6.71 -21.67 47.18
CA LEU A 232 7.14 -21.09 48.46
C LEU A 232 5.98 -20.51 49.28
N VAL A 233 5.00 -19.89 48.60
CA VAL A 233 3.83 -19.27 49.25
C VAL A 233 2.71 -20.29 49.49
N SER A 234 2.90 -21.56 49.10
CA SER A 234 1.89 -22.61 49.19
C SER A 234 0.58 -22.26 48.47
N LEU A 235 0.70 -21.59 47.32
CA LEU A 235 -0.45 -21.31 46.45
C LEU A 235 -0.91 -22.63 45.82
N ASP A 236 -2.21 -22.93 45.92
CA ASP A 236 -2.80 -24.12 45.33
C ASP A 236 -2.93 -23.95 43.81
N ILE A 237 -1.96 -24.50 43.06
CA ILE A 237 -1.94 -24.41 41.60
C ILE A 237 -2.73 -25.57 41.01
N GLY A 238 -4.03 -25.36 40.82
CA GLY A 238 -4.90 -26.33 40.17
C GLY A 238 -4.73 -26.40 38.64
N PRO A 239 -5.33 -27.42 37.98
CA PRO A 239 -5.36 -27.52 36.51
C PRO A 239 -5.94 -26.28 35.82
N GLY A 240 -6.84 -25.54 36.50
CA GLY A 240 -7.46 -24.33 35.97
C GLY A 240 -6.48 -23.16 35.78
N THR A 241 -5.55 -22.94 36.72
CA THR A 241 -4.55 -21.87 36.59
C THR A 241 -3.57 -22.16 35.47
N PHE A 242 -3.16 -23.43 35.31
CA PHE A 242 -2.34 -23.88 34.17
C PHE A 242 -3.05 -23.64 32.84
N GLY A 243 -4.34 -23.96 32.74
CA GLY A 243 -5.14 -23.70 31.54
C GLY A 243 -5.18 -22.22 31.15
N VAL A 244 -5.33 -21.32 32.13
CA VAL A 244 -5.32 -19.86 31.89
C VAL A 244 -3.96 -19.38 31.39
N PHE A 245 -2.85 -19.84 32.01
CA PHE A 245 -1.50 -19.49 31.55
C PHE A 245 -1.21 -19.99 30.14
N LEU A 246 -1.60 -21.22 29.82
CA LEU A 246 -1.40 -21.83 28.51
C LEU A 246 -2.21 -21.08 27.44
N LEU A 247 -3.47 -20.73 27.73
CA LEU A 247 -4.30 -19.91 26.84
C LEU A 247 -3.69 -18.51 26.62
N PHE A 248 -3.20 -17.87 27.67
CA PHE A 248 -2.51 -16.58 27.57
C PHE A 248 -1.26 -16.68 26.67
N LEU A 249 -0.46 -17.73 26.82
CA LEU A 249 0.76 -17.95 26.05
C LEU A 249 0.44 -18.20 24.56
N ILE A 250 -0.58 -19.00 24.27
CA ILE A 250 -1.07 -19.20 22.87
C ILE A 250 -1.50 -17.88 22.25
N ILE A 251 -2.27 -17.06 22.97
CA ILE A 251 -2.72 -15.75 22.46
C ILE A 251 -1.51 -14.84 22.20
N LEU A 252 -0.57 -14.79 23.15
CA LEU A 252 0.66 -14.01 23.01
C LEU A 252 1.44 -14.43 21.76
N GLU A 253 1.67 -15.74 21.57
CA GLU A 253 2.39 -16.28 20.40
C GLU A 253 1.69 -15.96 19.08
N LEU A 254 0.35 -16.07 19.03
CA LEU A 254 -0.43 -15.72 17.85
C LEU A 254 -0.29 -14.23 17.49
N VAL A 255 -0.28 -13.35 18.47
CA VAL A 255 -0.04 -11.91 18.27
C VAL A 255 1.33 -11.67 17.65
N PHE A 256 2.38 -12.31 18.19
CA PHE A 256 3.73 -12.17 17.66
C PHE A 256 3.89 -12.74 16.24
N LEU A 257 3.28 -13.89 15.95
CA LEU A 257 3.32 -14.49 14.62
C LEU A 257 2.65 -13.59 13.57
N SER A 258 1.53 -12.96 13.93
CA SER A 258 0.84 -11.98 13.07
C SER A 258 1.72 -10.76 12.77
N LEU A 259 2.41 -10.22 13.80
CA LEU A 259 3.33 -9.11 13.63
C LEU A 259 4.47 -9.46 12.65
N PHE A 260 5.09 -10.63 12.80
CA PHE A 260 6.18 -11.08 11.93
C PHE A 260 5.78 -11.15 10.45
N LYS A 261 4.60 -11.71 10.18
CA LYS A 261 4.09 -11.83 8.80
C LYS A 261 3.89 -10.46 8.14
N SER A 262 3.56 -9.42 8.91
CA SER A 262 3.31 -8.07 8.38
C SER A 262 4.58 -7.30 7.97
N ILE A 263 5.77 -7.77 8.36
CA ILE A 263 7.03 -7.00 8.20
C ILE A 263 7.69 -7.29 6.84
N ARG A 264 7.33 -8.39 6.16
CA ARG A 264 7.92 -8.82 4.87
C ARG A 264 7.85 -7.70 3.79
N PRO A 265 8.96 -7.34 3.14
CA PRO A 265 9.02 -6.25 2.19
C PRO A 265 8.41 -6.74 0.88
N ASN A 266 7.91 -5.81 0.10
CA ASN A 266 7.19 -6.11 -1.12
C ASN A 266 8.13 -6.06 -2.34
N VAL A 267 9.27 -6.74 -2.28
CA VAL A 267 10.27 -6.79 -3.36
C VAL A 267 10.19 -8.15 -4.05
N ASN A 268 10.14 -8.14 -5.38
CA ASN A 268 10.33 -9.35 -6.18
C ASN A 268 11.84 -9.51 -6.35
N ILE A 269 12.39 -10.59 -5.80
CA ILE A 269 13.78 -11.00 -6.01
C ILE A 269 13.79 -12.02 -7.13
#